data_AF-A0A3S0EZT8-F1
#
_entry.id   AF-A0A3S0EZT8-F1
#
_cell.length_a   1.000
_cell.length_b   1.000
_cell.length_c   1.000
_cell.angle_alpha   90.00
_cell.angle_beta   90.00
_cell.angle_gamma   90.00
#
_symmetry.space_group_name_H-M   'P 1'
#
loop_
_entity.id
_entity.type
_entity.pdbx_description
1 polymer ?
#
loop_
_entity_poly.entity_id
_entity_poly.type
_entity_poly.pdbx_seq_one_letter_code
_entity_poly.pdbx_strand_id
1 'polypeptide(L)'
;MSIRINQEYVNDTAKLMIHRLIARAIGRDPSLVEKAKVSLNRSSQRYEGYSFVREWSDVLGLPPSKVRRLLTSRDEEMTRLRLSSPFVLAEGIDFGDAALRRRIWKAAKRVAQRSVIHEPAELPRMIA
;
A
#
# COMPACT_ATOMS: atom_id res chain seq x y z
N MET A 1 5.01 -7.76 -29.69
CA MET A 1 4.69 -6.51 -28.97
C MET A 1 5.39 -6.51 -27.61
N SER A 2 6.35 -5.61 -27.38
CA SER A 2 6.93 -5.46 -26.03
C SER A 2 6.03 -4.55 -25.21
N ILE A 3 5.22 -5.14 -24.34
CA ILE A 3 4.41 -4.37 -23.39
C ILE A 3 5.38 -3.74 -22.40
N ARG A 4 5.60 -2.43 -22.50
CA ARG A 4 6.33 -1.67 -21.48
C ARG A 4 5.43 -1.56 -20.26
N ILE A 5 5.63 -2.45 -19.30
CA ILE A 5 4.93 -2.40 -18.02
C ILE A 5 5.45 -1.19 -17.24
N ASN A 6 4.56 -0.28 -16.85
CA ASN A 6 4.91 0.83 -15.97
C ASN A 6 5.40 0.30 -14.62
N GLN A 7 6.68 0.51 -14.31
CA GLN A 7 7.30 0.04 -13.07
C GLN A 7 6.70 0.71 -11.83
N GLU A 8 6.26 1.96 -11.95
CA GLU A 8 5.60 2.69 -10.87
C GLU A 8 4.28 2.00 -10.50
N TYR A 9 3.48 1.64 -11.50
CA TYR A 9 2.23 0.90 -11.29
C TYR A 9 2.46 -0.46 -10.63
N VAL A 10 3.53 -1.17 -11.00
CA VAL A 10 3.92 -2.43 -10.34
C VAL A 10 4.30 -2.19 -8.88
N ASN A 11 5.08 -1.14 -8.61
CA ASN A 11 5.50 -0.78 -7.26
C ASN A 11 4.32 -0.38 -6.39
N ASP A 12 3.35 0.38 -6.90
CA ASP A 12 2.16 0.78 -6.15
C ASP A 12 1.23 -0.39 -5.90
N THR A 13 1.10 -1.29 -6.89
CA THR A 13 0.40 -2.56 -6.70
C THR A 13 1.06 -3.41 -5.61
N ALA A 14 2.40 -3.46 -5.56
CA ALA A 14 3.13 -4.17 -4.51
C ALA A 14 2.89 -3.55 -3.12
N LYS A 15 2.92 -2.22 -2.99
CA LYS A 15 2.59 -1.53 -1.73
C LYS A 15 1.15 -1.81 -1.28
N LEU A 16 0.19 -1.81 -2.21
CA LEU A 16 -1.20 -2.17 -1.91
C LEU A 16 -1.32 -3.64 -1.46
N MET A 17 -0.59 -4.57 -2.08
CA MET A 17 -0.57 -5.97 -1.65
C MET A 17 -0.05 -6.11 -0.22
N ILE A 18 1.02 -5.40 0.13
CA ILE A 18 1.56 -5.33 1.49
C ILE A 18 0.50 -4.84 2.47
N HIS A 19 -0.15 -3.71 2.18
CA HIS A 19 -1.20 -3.14 3.04
C HIS A 19 -2.41 -4.07 3.20
N ARG A 20 -2.75 -4.86 2.18
CA ARG A 20 -3.78 -5.91 2.30
C ARG A 20 -3.36 -7.06 3.21
N LEU A 21 -2.08 -7.41 3.25
CA LEU A 21 -1.58 -8.41 4.20
C LEU A 21 -1.62 -7.86 5.64
N ILE A 22 -1.22 -6.60 5.83
CA ILE A 22 -1.32 -5.90 7.13
C ILE A 22 -2.78 -5.83 7.59
N ALA A 23 -3.71 -5.41 6.72
CA ALA A 23 -5.13 -5.34 7.06
C ALA A 23 -5.73 -6.70 7.45
N ARG A 24 -5.21 -7.81 6.91
CA ARG A 24 -5.58 -9.17 7.35
C ARG A 24 -4.96 -9.50 8.70
N ALA A 25 -3.70 -9.13 8.93
CA ALA A 25 -3.03 -9.31 10.22
C ALA A 25 -3.74 -8.54 11.34
N ILE A 26 -4.13 -7.28 11.11
CA ILE A 26 -4.92 -6.47 12.08
C ILE A 26 -6.25 -7.14 12.41
N GLY A 27 -6.86 -7.84 11.45
CA GLY A 27 -8.10 -8.59 11.69
C GLY A 27 -7.93 -9.75 12.67
N ARG A 28 -6.71 -10.28 12.83
CA ARG A 28 -6.37 -11.35 13.78
C ARG A 28 -5.80 -10.79 15.08
N ASP A 29 -4.99 -9.74 14.97
CA ASP A 29 -4.37 -9.05 16.09
C ASP A 29 -4.57 -7.52 15.96
N PRO A 30 -5.60 -6.96 16.62
CA PRO A 30 -5.84 -5.51 16.63
C PRO A 30 -4.70 -4.69 17.28
N SER A 31 -3.84 -5.29 18.11
CA SER A 31 -2.75 -4.59 18.78
C SER A 31 -1.70 -4.04 17.80
N LEU A 32 -1.68 -4.54 16.57
CA LEU A 32 -0.85 -4.03 15.48
C LEU A 32 -1.10 -2.54 15.17
N VAL A 33 -2.31 -2.04 15.42
CA VAL A 33 -2.61 -0.60 15.27
C VAL A 33 -1.84 0.22 16.33
N GLU A 34 -1.78 -0.27 17.57
CA GLU A 34 -1.02 0.39 18.64
C GLU A 34 0.49 0.34 18.37
N LYS A 35 1.00 -0.79 17.87
CA LYS A 35 2.41 -0.91 17.44
C LYS A 35 2.74 0.09 16.32
N ALA A 36 1.81 0.30 15.38
CA ALA A 36 1.97 1.30 14.32
C ALA A 36 1.98 2.73 14.86
N LYS A 37 1.16 3.07 15.87
CA LYS A 37 1.21 4.38 16.55
C LYS A 37 2.57 4.62 17.20
N VAL A 38 3.13 3.62 17.88
CA VAL A 38 4.48 3.71 18.46
C VAL A 38 5.54 3.94 17.38
N SER A 39 5.45 3.22 16.26
CA SER A 39 6.37 3.40 15.13
C SER A 39 6.25 4.79 14.50
N LEU A 40 5.03 5.30 14.35
CA LEU A 40 4.77 6.65 13.84
C LEU A 40 5.36 7.70 14.79
N ASN A 41 5.17 7.56 16.10
CA ASN A 41 5.71 8.48 17.10
C ASN A 41 7.25 8.48 17.17
N ARG A 42 7.89 7.32 16.95
CA ARG A 42 9.36 7.27 16.82
C ARG A 42 9.84 8.01 15.57
N SER A 43 9.08 7.92 14.49
CA SER A 43 9.43 8.52 13.21
C SER A 43 9.06 10.01 13.14
N SER A 44 8.03 10.45 13.88
CA SER A 44 7.54 11.83 13.87
C SER A 44 8.61 12.82 14.32
N GLN A 45 9.50 12.42 15.24
CA GLN A 45 10.63 13.26 15.65
C GLN A 45 11.58 13.59 14.49
N ARG A 46 11.72 12.70 13.50
CA ARG A 46 12.57 12.91 12.32
C ARG A 46 11.84 13.63 11.19
N TYR A 47 10.52 13.52 11.15
CA TYR A 47 9.67 14.04 10.08
C TYR A 47 8.68 15.09 10.61
N GLU A 48 9.10 15.86 11.62
CA GLU A 48 8.28 16.91 12.19
C GLU A 48 7.92 17.94 11.11
N GLY A 49 6.65 18.37 11.09
CA GLY A 49 6.12 19.29 10.08
C GLY A 49 5.66 18.64 8.76
N TYR A 50 5.93 17.36 8.52
CA TYR A 50 5.41 16.67 7.34
C TYR A 50 3.93 16.28 7.52
N SER A 51 3.09 16.57 6.52
CA SER A 51 1.64 16.35 6.61
C SER A 51 1.27 14.88 6.83
N PHE A 52 2.04 13.94 6.26
CA PHE A 52 1.78 12.51 6.38
C PHE A 52 1.81 12.02 7.84
N VAL A 53 2.51 12.71 8.75
CA VAL A 53 2.56 12.33 10.17
C VAL A 53 1.19 12.54 10.81
N ARG A 54 0.56 13.69 10.57
CA ARG A 54 -0.79 13.99 11.05
C ARG A 54 -1.81 13.08 10.38
N GLU A 55 -1.74 12.94 9.06
CA GLU A 55 -2.65 12.11 8.29
C GLU A 55 -2.64 10.64 8.76
N TRP A 56 -1.45 10.07 9.00
CA TRP A 56 -1.35 8.72 9.58
C TRP A 56 -1.85 8.66 11.02
N SER A 57 -1.63 9.70 11.83
CA SER A 57 -2.17 9.78 13.19
C SER A 57 -3.71 9.73 13.17
N ASP A 58 -4.34 10.48 12.26
CA ASP A 58 -5.79 10.51 12.09
C ASP A 58 -6.32 9.13 11.67
N VAL A 59 -5.67 8.46 10.72
CA VAL A 59 -6.03 7.10 10.30
C VAL A 59 -5.89 6.12 11.46
N LEU A 60 -4.77 6.14 12.18
CA LEU A 60 -4.49 5.21 13.30
C LEU A 60 -5.35 5.50 14.54
N GLY A 61 -5.94 6.69 14.65
CA GLY A 61 -6.91 7.04 15.68
C GLY A 61 -8.28 6.36 15.50
N LEU A 62 -8.55 5.78 14.33
CA LEU A 62 -9.81 5.10 14.04
C LEU A 62 -9.86 3.68 14.63
N PRO A 63 -11.07 3.11 14.81
CA PRO A 63 -11.22 1.70 15.17
C PRO A 63 -10.48 0.78 14.18
N PRO A 64 -9.89 -0.35 14.65
CA PRO A 64 -9.11 -1.26 13.80
C PRO A 64 -9.84 -1.73 12.53
N SER A 65 -11.17 -1.90 12.58
CA SER A 65 -11.99 -2.23 11.40
C SER A 65 -11.96 -1.15 10.32
N LYS A 66 -12.00 0.13 10.70
CA LYS A 66 -11.89 1.27 9.78
C LYS A 66 -10.48 1.41 9.22
N VAL A 67 -9.46 1.26 10.06
CA VAL A 67 -8.04 1.24 9.62
C VAL A 67 -7.84 0.19 8.53
N ARG A 68 -8.32 -1.04 8.76
CA ARG A 68 -8.25 -2.13 7.77
C ARG A 68 -8.88 -1.75 6.43
N ARG A 69 -10.07 -1.13 6.45
CA ARG A 69 -10.75 -0.69 5.24
C ARG A 69 -9.89 0.32 4.48
N LEU A 70 -9.39 1.35 5.15
CA LEU A 70 -8.56 2.40 4.56
C LEU A 70 -7.26 1.87 3.97
N LEU A 71 -6.55 0.99 4.68
CA LEU A 71 -5.32 0.35 4.18
C LEU A 71 -5.53 -0.37 2.84
N THR A 72 -6.72 -0.93 2.61
CA THR A 72 -7.05 -1.63 1.36
C THR A 72 -7.66 -0.74 0.27
N SER A 73 -7.94 0.52 0.58
CA SER A 73 -8.63 1.43 -0.35
C SER A 73 -7.76 1.82 -1.54
N ARG A 74 -8.38 2.15 -2.68
CA ARG A 74 -7.63 2.66 -3.85
C ARG A 74 -7.66 4.19 -3.96
N ASP A 75 -8.19 4.87 -2.95
CA ASP A 75 -8.24 6.32 -2.91
C ASP A 75 -6.84 6.94 -3.08
N GLU A 76 -6.77 8.07 -3.76
CA GLU A 76 -5.53 8.77 -4.07
C GLU A 76 -4.75 9.13 -2.79
N GLU A 77 -5.46 9.60 -1.77
CA GLU A 77 -4.88 9.94 -0.47
C GLU A 77 -4.21 8.73 0.18
N MET A 78 -4.90 7.58 0.24
CA MET A 78 -4.31 6.35 0.77
C MET A 78 -3.17 5.82 -0.10
N THR A 79 -3.20 6.10 -1.40
CA THR A 79 -2.11 5.75 -2.32
C THR A 79 -0.85 6.57 -2.03
N ARG A 80 -1.00 7.88 -1.78
CA ARG A 80 0.10 8.74 -1.34
C ARG A 80 0.63 8.31 0.04
N LEU A 81 -0.26 8.07 1.00
CA LEU A 81 0.13 7.68 2.38
C LEU A 81 0.91 6.38 2.45
N ARG A 82 0.72 5.45 1.51
CA ARG A 82 1.50 4.20 1.42
C ARG A 82 3.00 4.42 1.29
N LEU A 83 3.44 5.55 0.75
CA LEU A 83 4.85 5.88 0.59
C LEU A 83 5.57 6.06 1.94
N SER A 84 4.82 6.43 2.98
CA SER A 84 5.31 6.73 4.33
C SER A 84 4.66 5.83 5.41
N SER A 85 4.29 4.60 5.03
CA SER A 85 3.54 3.69 5.88
C SER A 85 4.21 3.40 7.24
N PRO A 86 3.53 3.62 8.39
CA PRO A 86 4.09 3.40 9.73
C PRO A 86 4.11 1.92 10.16
N PHE A 87 3.57 1.02 9.34
CA PHE A 87 3.47 -0.42 9.63
C PHE A 87 4.77 -1.22 9.42
N VAL A 88 5.93 -0.59 9.59
CA VAL A 88 7.27 -1.19 9.34
C VAL A 88 7.54 -2.42 10.23
N LEU A 89 6.78 -2.60 11.32
CA LEU A 89 6.92 -3.68 12.30
C LEU A 89 5.70 -4.62 12.37
N ALA A 90 4.84 -4.66 11.34
CA ALA A 90 3.67 -5.55 11.37
C ALA A 90 4.12 -7.02 11.46
N GLU A 91 3.83 -7.68 12.57
CA GLU A 91 4.21 -9.08 12.78
C GLU A 91 3.75 -9.98 11.62
N GLY A 92 4.64 -10.84 11.15
CA GLY A 92 4.42 -11.75 10.03
C GLY A 92 4.76 -11.19 8.65
N ILE A 93 5.16 -9.92 8.53
CA ILE A 93 5.73 -9.36 7.29
C ILE A 93 7.08 -8.75 7.62
N ASP A 94 8.12 -9.58 7.54
CA ASP A 94 9.48 -9.08 7.58
C ASP A 94 9.79 -8.37 6.25
N PHE A 95 9.79 -7.04 6.29
CA PHE A 95 10.19 -6.21 5.14
C PHE A 95 11.68 -6.39 4.77
N GLY A 96 12.49 -6.98 5.66
CA GLY A 96 13.85 -7.44 5.40
C GLY A 96 13.90 -8.71 4.56
N ASP A 97 12.87 -9.57 4.59
CA ASP A 97 12.85 -10.82 3.83
C ASP A 97 12.82 -10.55 2.31
N ALA A 98 13.97 -10.77 1.66
CA ALA A 98 14.13 -10.61 0.23
C ALA A 98 13.33 -11.64 -0.59
N ALA A 99 13.06 -12.84 -0.06
CA ALA A 99 12.23 -13.83 -0.73
C ALA A 99 10.76 -13.40 -0.75
N LEU A 100 10.23 -12.93 0.38
CA LEU A 100 8.88 -12.39 0.46
C LEU A 100 8.70 -11.18 -0.47
N ARG A 101 9.63 -10.22 -0.43
CA ARG A 101 9.61 -9.04 -1.34
C ARG A 101 9.57 -9.45 -2.81
N ARG A 102 10.40 -10.41 -3.22
CA ARG A 102 10.39 -10.94 -4.60
C ARG A 102 9.06 -11.60 -4.96
N ARG A 103 8.44 -12.35 -4.05
CA ARG A 103 7.12 -12.98 -4.28
C ARG A 103 6.02 -11.95 -4.46
N ILE A 104 5.99 -10.91 -3.61
CA ILE A 104 5.04 -9.81 -3.71
C ILE A 104 5.22 -9.07 -5.03
N TRP A 105 6.46 -8.73 -5.40
CA TRP A 105 6.73 -8.03 -6.66
C TRP A 105 6.32 -8.85 -7.88
N LYS A 106 6.62 -10.16 -7.92
CA LYS A 106 6.16 -11.07 -8.99
C LYS A 106 4.63 -11.14 -9.07
N ALA A 107 3.94 -11.14 -7.93
CA ALA A 107 2.48 -11.10 -7.90
C ALA A 107 1.94 -9.76 -8.44
N ALA A 108 2.52 -8.64 -8.01
CA ALA A 108 2.16 -7.30 -8.48
C ALA A 108 2.36 -7.14 -9.98
N LYS A 109 3.49 -7.61 -10.52
CA LYS A 109 3.76 -7.63 -11.97
C LYS A 109 2.68 -8.39 -12.75
N ARG A 110 2.26 -9.56 -12.26
CA ARG A 110 1.18 -10.34 -12.90
C ARG A 110 -0.16 -9.60 -12.89
N VAL A 111 -0.48 -8.89 -11.82
CA VAL A 111 -1.69 -8.06 -11.74
C VAL A 111 -1.59 -6.90 -12.74
N ALA A 112 -0.46 -6.19 -12.79
CA ALA A 112 -0.24 -5.11 -13.73
C ALA A 112 -0.35 -5.55 -15.19
N GLN A 113 0.23 -6.70 -15.54
CA GLN A 113 0.11 -7.28 -16.88
C GLN A 113 -1.35 -7.56 -17.25
N ARG A 114 -2.15 -8.08 -16.31
CA ARG A 114 -3.58 -8.34 -16.54
C ARG A 114 -4.39 -7.06 -16.70
N SER A 115 -4.07 -6.00 -15.95
CA SER A 115 -4.72 -4.69 -16.10
C SER A 115 -4.47 -4.09 -17.48
N VAL A 116 -3.23 -4.17 -17.99
CA VAL A 116 -2.88 -3.68 -19.34
C VAL A 116 -3.58 -4.47 -20.45
N ILE A 117 -3.80 -5.78 -20.25
CA ILE A 117 -4.58 -6.60 -21.19
C ILE A 117 -6.07 -6.23 -21.18
N HIS A 118 -6.55 -5.63 -20.08
CA HIS A 118 -7.96 -5.24 -19.89
C HIS A 118 -8.28 -3.77 -20.18
N GLU A 119 -7.28 -2.90 -20.38
CA GLU A 119 -7.53 -1.61 -21.04
C GLU A 119 -7.79 -1.90 -22.53
N PRO A 120 -9.03 -1.74 -23.03
CA PRO A 120 -9.27 -1.90 -24.44
C PRO A 120 -8.40 -0.87 -25.16
N ALA A 121 -7.65 -1.31 -26.19
CA ALA A 121 -7.01 -0.39 -27.11
C ALA A 121 -8.07 0.63 -27.54
N GLU A 122 -7.90 1.89 -27.15
CA GLU A 122 -8.82 2.95 -27.52
C GLU A 122 -9.04 2.87 -29.03
N LEU A 123 -10.27 2.50 -29.42
CA LEU A 123 -10.66 2.52 -30.83
C LEU A 123 -10.43 3.96 -31.30
N PRO A 124 -9.70 4.19 -32.41
CA PRO A 124 -9.49 5.52 -32.92
C PRO A 124 -10.85 6.17 -33.11
N ARG A 125 -11.07 7.32 -32.46
CA ARG A 125 -12.25 8.15 -32.68
C ARG A 125 -12.29 8.49 -34.17
N MET A 126 -13.08 7.74 -34.93
CA MET A 126 -13.48 8.13 -36.27
C MET A 126 -14.40 9.34 -36.08
N ILE A 127 -13.82 10.52 -36.32
CA ILE A 127 -14.58 11.75 -36.49
C ILE A 127 -15.38 11.56 -37.79
N ALA A 128 -16.70 11.60 -37.66
CA ALA A 128 -17.65 11.59 -38.76
C ALA A 128 -17.71 12.95 -39.45
#